data_AF-A0A4Q2K4N3-F1
#
_entry.id   AF-A0A4Q2K4N3-F1
#
_cell.length_a   1.000
_cell.length_b   1.000
_cell.length_c   1.000
_cell.angle_alpha   90.00
_cell.angle_beta   90.00
_cell.angle_gamma   90.00
#
_symmetry.space_group_name_H-M   'P 1'
#
loop_
_entity.id
_entity.type
_entity.pdbx_description
1 polymer ?
#
loop_
_entity_poly.entity_id
_entity_poly.type
_entity_poly.pdbx_seq_one_letter_code
_entity_poly.pdbx_strand_id
1 'polypeptide(L)'
;MENLIELRQKTKSLLRDRNPSIEDYNEALPLCKELWAHFSDTQEFWDAHQYANCSKKLGELDEAENVCSYIYKTYHNQNLPSYQKRPFSYILNLYTWVINDKYVKSIRKPDYPYEDIVLDKLFLLHEIIEFAEQDSQLPSFNYCALSVIRVLIKTNKSYNGKMLSIINLIDPEDLSSIPTQYTDHAGKERETASDKETYFQLKSDLLFRDKQYEDCILCCTTAIDEIENFHYDNNIWLERRVALALDNLGHIDDAIITLKKLIVISDKWFLLYELGKFYLRKNETNQALIFMLRAACTKDPEKMKVKLIESIGDIFTSIQVIDLAQENYNFARQIREENDWTVSQTLNNKISAMTPIRFVDIRKHWITILHNKVGVKHGRILKIFPGHRGGFIQADKPYYFQYKNFFGKSDLSKVGDNVDFVIVESFDKKKQQNTEEAIAIIPIRK
;
A
#
# COMPACT_ATOMS: atom_id res chain seq x y z
N MET A 1 42.02 -17.01 37.26
CA MET A 1 41.05 -16.08 37.90
C MET A 1 41.61 -14.65 37.96
N GLU A 2 42.86 -14.41 38.38
CA GLU A 2 43.45 -13.05 38.41
C GLU A 2 43.45 -12.33 37.05
N ASN A 3 43.80 -13.02 35.95
CA ASN A 3 43.76 -12.45 34.59
C ASN A 3 42.36 -11.93 34.19
N LEU A 4 41.29 -12.69 34.50
CA LEU A 4 39.91 -12.29 34.14
C LEU A 4 39.45 -11.04 34.91
N ILE A 5 39.92 -10.85 36.13
CA ILE A 5 39.60 -9.66 36.93
C ILE A 5 40.26 -8.42 36.30
N GLU A 6 41.52 -8.53 35.89
CA GLU A 6 42.25 -7.45 35.21
C GLU A 6 41.57 -7.09 33.88
N LEU A 7 41.15 -8.08 33.09
CA LEU A 7 40.39 -7.85 31.85
C LEU A 7 39.08 -7.10 32.12
N ARG A 8 38.29 -7.50 33.13
CA ARG A 8 37.05 -6.79 33.49
C ARG A 8 37.28 -5.36 33.97
N GLN A 9 38.40 -5.09 34.66
CA GLN A 9 38.77 -3.73 35.06
C GLN A 9 39.09 -2.86 33.84
N LYS A 10 39.85 -3.41 32.88
CA LYS A 10 40.16 -2.72 31.61
C LYS A 10 38.90 -2.44 30.79
N THR A 11 38.04 -3.43 30.58
CA THR A 11 36.79 -3.22 29.82
C THR A 11 35.86 -2.24 30.52
N LYS A 12 35.79 -2.26 31.86
CA LYS A 12 35.04 -1.25 32.63
C LYS A 12 35.58 0.17 32.38
N SER A 13 36.91 0.35 32.43
CA SER A 13 37.53 1.66 32.19
C SER A 13 37.22 2.21 30.80
N LEU A 14 37.26 1.35 29.78
CA LEU A 14 36.97 1.73 28.39
C LEU A 14 35.48 2.03 28.15
N LEU A 15 34.59 1.21 28.71
CA LEU A 15 33.17 1.18 28.30
C LEU A 15 32.19 1.86 29.26
N ARG A 16 32.59 2.12 30.51
CA ARG A 16 31.66 2.55 31.58
C ARG A 16 32.11 3.80 32.32
N ASP A 17 33.42 3.98 32.51
CA ASP A 17 33.92 5.10 33.31
C ASP A 17 33.89 6.44 32.53
N ARG A 18 33.67 6.40 31.21
CA ARG A 18 33.44 7.55 30.32
C ARG A 18 32.45 7.22 29.21
N ASN A 19 32.04 8.22 28.43
CA ASN A 19 31.31 7.99 27.18
C ASN A 19 32.27 7.39 26.13
N PRO A 20 32.09 6.13 25.71
CA PRO A 20 33.05 5.44 24.84
C PRO A 20 32.99 5.93 23.38
N SER A 21 34.16 6.15 22.77
CA SER A 21 34.29 6.38 21.33
C SER A 21 34.33 5.07 20.53
N ILE A 22 34.36 5.16 19.19
CA ILE A 22 34.54 3.96 18.33
C ILE A 22 35.90 3.30 18.59
N GLU A 23 36.94 4.10 18.84
CA GLU A 23 38.27 3.59 19.21
C GLU A 23 38.22 2.80 20.53
N ASP A 24 37.49 3.31 21.54
CA ASP A 24 37.31 2.60 22.81
C ASP A 24 36.64 1.23 22.61
N TYR A 25 35.64 1.15 21.74
CA TYR A 25 34.99 -0.13 21.40
C TYR A 25 35.95 -1.07 20.66
N ASN A 26 36.79 -0.56 19.77
CA ASN A 26 37.80 -1.39 19.08
C ASN A 26 38.85 -1.94 20.05
N GLU A 27 39.29 -1.14 21.03
CA GLU A 27 40.24 -1.57 22.06
C GLU A 27 39.59 -2.59 23.02
N ALA A 28 38.32 -2.40 23.37
CA ALA A 28 37.61 -3.28 24.28
C ALA A 28 37.20 -4.63 23.64
N LEU A 29 36.90 -4.66 22.33
CA LEU A 29 36.38 -5.84 21.64
C LEU A 29 37.22 -7.12 21.88
N PRO A 30 38.56 -7.14 21.68
CA PRO A 30 39.35 -8.35 21.92
C PRO A 30 39.33 -8.80 23.39
N LEU A 31 39.30 -7.85 24.33
CA LEU A 31 39.22 -8.14 25.77
C LEU A 31 37.86 -8.76 26.13
N CYS A 32 36.77 -8.18 25.60
CA CYS A 32 35.43 -8.72 25.78
C CYS A 32 35.27 -10.10 25.13
N LYS A 33 35.91 -10.34 23.99
CA LYS A 33 35.92 -11.64 23.31
C LYS A 33 36.63 -12.70 24.14
N GLU A 34 37.74 -12.37 24.79
CA GLU A 34 38.44 -13.27 25.71
C GLU A 34 37.56 -13.60 26.94
N LEU A 35 36.93 -12.59 27.54
CA LEU A 35 35.97 -12.81 28.64
C LEU A 35 34.80 -13.72 28.22
N TRP A 36 34.24 -13.50 27.03
CA TRP A 36 33.16 -14.33 26.48
C TRP A 36 33.59 -15.78 26.23
N ALA A 37 34.84 -16.01 25.79
CA ALA A 37 35.37 -17.37 25.59
C ALA A 37 35.38 -18.20 26.90
N HIS A 38 35.43 -17.54 28.06
CA HIS A 38 35.34 -18.16 29.39
C HIS A 38 33.93 -18.15 29.99
N PHE A 39 32.90 -17.85 29.19
CA PHE A 39 31.52 -17.80 29.70
C PHE A 39 31.02 -19.16 30.18
N SER A 40 31.42 -20.27 29.55
CA SER A 40 31.02 -21.62 30.00
C SER A 40 31.42 -21.91 31.44
N ASP A 41 32.56 -21.35 31.87
CA ASP A 41 33.15 -21.59 33.18
C ASP A 41 32.62 -20.59 34.22
N THR A 42 32.39 -19.35 33.79
CA THR A 42 32.06 -18.24 34.69
C THR A 42 30.58 -17.93 34.79
N GLN A 43 29.83 -18.19 33.72
CA GLN A 43 28.43 -17.78 33.53
C GLN A 43 28.18 -16.31 33.89
N GLU A 44 29.17 -15.44 33.65
CA GLU A 44 29.09 -14.02 33.96
C GLU A 44 28.37 -13.28 32.83
N PHE A 45 27.10 -12.94 33.05
CA PHE A 45 26.26 -12.32 32.02
C PHE A 45 26.74 -10.92 31.64
N TRP A 46 27.45 -10.21 32.52
CA TRP A 46 28.04 -8.93 32.14
C TRP A 46 29.13 -9.06 31.07
N ASP A 47 29.85 -10.18 31.04
CA ASP A 47 30.86 -10.43 30.01
C ASP A 47 30.19 -10.68 28.66
N ALA A 48 29.11 -11.46 28.64
CA ALA A 48 28.27 -11.68 27.46
C ALA A 48 27.69 -10.36 26.92
N HIS A 49 27.09 -9.55 27.79
CA HIS A 49 26.53 -8.26 27.42
C HIS A 49 27.58 -7.32 26.83
N GLN A 50 28.76 -7.20 27.48
CA GLN A 50 29.82 -6.31 27.02
C GLN A 50 30.33 -6.70 25.64
N TYR A 51 30.55 -8.00 25.40
CA TYR A 51 30.99 -8.47 24.09
C TYR A 51 29.96 -8.19 23.01
N ALA A 52 28.70 -8.59 23.22
CA ALA A 52 27.63 -8.34 22.25
C ALA A 52 27.42 -6.84 21.96
N ASN A 53 27.50 -5.99 22.99
CA ASN A 53 27.36 -4.55 22.81
C ASN A 53 28.53 -3.94 22.03
N CYS A 54 29.76 -4.38 22.27
CA CYS A 54 30.92 -3.95 21.48
C CYS A 54 30.76 -4.34 20.01
N SER A 55 30.43 -5.61 19.73
CA SER A 55 30.17 -6.09 18.37
C SER A 55 29.08 -5.26 17.68
N LYS A 56 27.95 -5.02 18.35
CA LYS A 56 26.87 -4.18 17.81
C LYS A 56 27.35 -2.75 17.49
N LYS A 57 28.11 -2.11 18.38
CA LYS A 57 28.60 -0.74 18.21
C LYS A 57 29.60 -0.61 17.07
N LEU A 58 30.31 -1.69 16.76
CA LEU A 58 31.24 -1.78 15.64
C LEU A 58 30.58 -2.29 14.33
N GLY A 59 29.28 -2.60 14.36
CA GLY A 59 28.53 -3.07 13.19
C GLY A 59 28.62 -4.57 12.92
N GLU A 60 29.26 -5.34 13.82
CA GLU A 60 29.34 -6.81 13.81
C GLU A 60 28.02 -7.41 14.35
N LEU A 61 26.94 -7.23 13.58
CA LEU A 61 25.58 -7.60 14.02
C LEU A 61 25.36 -9.12 14.06
N ASP A 62 26.11 -9.91 13.29
CA ASP A 62 26.06 -11.38 13.34
C ASP A 62 26.61 -11.90 14.68
N GLU A 63 27.77 -11.39 15.10
CA GLU A 63 28.41 -11.72 16.37
C GLU A 63 27.55 -11.29 17.56
N ALA A 64 27.03 -10.06 17.54
CA ALA A 64 26.15 -9.56 18.57
C ALA A 64 24.88 -10.43 18.72
N GLU A 65 24.26 -10.79 17.58
CA GLU A 65 23.09 -11.66 17.57
C GLU A 65 23.41 -13.06 18.13
N ASN A 66 24.53 -13.66 17.73
CA ASN A 66 24.89 -15.01 18.16
C ASN A 66 25.00 -15.10 19.68
N VAL A 67 25.64 -14.11 20.32
CA VAL A 67 25.77 -14.05 21.78
C VAL A 67 24.41 -13.86 22.45
N CYS A 68 23.65 -12.85 22.02
CA CYS A 68 22.32 -12.59 22.58
C CYS A 68 21.36 -13.78 22.41
N SER A 69 21.35 -14.40 21.22
CA SER A 69 20.53 -15.57 20.91
C SER A 69 20.88 -16.77 21.77
N TYR A 70 22.18 -17.03 21.99
CA TYR A 70 22.65 -18.10 22.87
C TYR A 70 22.16 -17.89 24.31
N ILE A 71 22.34 -16.68 24.85
CA ILE A 71 21.92 -16.37 26.21
C ILE A 71 20.40 -16.49 26.36
N TYR A 72 19.64 -15.92 25.42
CA TYR A 72 18.18 -16.02 25.44
C TYR A 72 17.73 -17.49 25.42
N LYS A 73 18.13 -18.27 24.41
CA LYS A 73 17.71 -19.67 24.24
C LYS A 73 18.07 -20.54 25.44
N THR A 74 19.24 -20.33 26.04
CA THR A 74 19.70 -21.12 27.18
C THR A 74 18.95 -20.76 28.46
N TYR A 75 18.71 -19.47 28.72
CA TYR A 75 18.36 -19.00 30.07
C TYR A 75 16.96 -18.38 30.23
N HIS A 76 16.23 -18.03 29.17
CA HIS A 76 14.93 -17.32 29.30
C HIS A 76 13.86 -18.06 30.11
N ASN A 77 13.85 -19.40 30.06
CA ASN A 77 12.92 -20.24 30.83
C ASN A 77 13.50 -20.73 32.17
N GLN A 78 14.67 -20.25 32.57
CA GLN A 78 15.32 -20.67 33.81
C GLN A 78 15.02 -19.69 34.95
N ASN A 79 14.93 -20.23 36.17
CA ASN A 79 14.87 -19.42 37.37
C ASN A 79 16.25 -18.83 37.69
N LEU A 80 16.51 -17.63 37.18
CA LEU A 80 17.78 -16.94 37.38
C LEU A 80 17.95 -16.41 38.82
N PRO A 81 19.13 -16.60 39.44
CA PRO A 81 19.50 -15.90 40.66
C PRO A 81 19.34 -14.38 40.53
N SER A 82 19.01 -13.71 41.64
CA SER A 82 18.73 -12.26 41.65
C SER A 82 19.84 -11.41 41.03
N TYR A 83 21.11 -11.79 41.22
CA TYR A 83 22.27 -11.06 40.69
C TYR A 83 22.42 -11.19 39.16
N GLN A 84 21.86 -12.23 38.53
CA GLN A 84 21.88 -12.43 37.07
C GLN A 84 20.66 -11.81 36.37
N LYS A 85 19.56 -11.56 37.09
CA LYS A 85 18.34 -10.97 36.51
C LYS A 85 18.60 -9.64 35.81
N ARG A 86 19.37 -8.77 36.46
CA ARG A 86 19.73 -7.46 35.89
C ARG A 86 20.57 -7.59 34.61
N PRO A 87 21.76 -8.20 34.59
CA PRO A 87 22.50 -8.31 33.33
C PRO A 87 21.73 -9.08 32.25
N PHE A 88 20.88 -10.05 32.61
CA PHE A 88 20.02 -10.73 31.66
C PHE A 88 19.06 -9.76 30.95
N SER A 89 18.37 -8.87 31.69
CA SER A 89 17.47 -7.89 31.07
C SER A 89 18.20 -6.94 30.12
N TYR A 90 19.42 -6.51 30.45
CA TYR A 90 20.25 -5.71 29.53
C TYR A 90 20.62 -6.47 28.25
N ILE A 91 20.85 -7.78 28.32
CA ILE A 91 21.11 -8.62 27.13
C ILE A 91 19.84 -8.72 26.27
N LEU A 92 18.66 -8.86 26.88
CA LEU A 92 17.40 -8.86 26.14
C LEU A 92 17.14 -7.53 25.44
N ASN A 93 17.34 -6.41 26.16
CA ASN A 93 17.25 -5.07 25.59
C ASN A 93 18.23 -4.91 24.42
N LEU A 94 19.47 -5.38 24.56
CA LEU A 94 20.43 -5.35 23.47
C LEU A 94 19.97 -6.20 22.29
N TYR A 95 19.40 -7.38 22.54
CA TYR A 95 18.97 -8.31 21.50
C TYR A 95 17.84 -7.71 20.64
N THR A 96 16.85 -7.06 21.26
CA THR A 96 15.77 -6.38 20.51
C THR A 96 16.33 -5.31 19.58
N TRP A 97 17.31 -4.52 20.03
CA TRP A 97 17.98 -3.54 19.17
C TRP A 97 18.85 -4.16 18.08
N VAL A 98 19.51 -5.30 18.33
CA VAL A 98 20.22 -6.05 17.29
C VAL A 98 19.25 -6.52 16.22
N ILE A 99 18.08 -7.05 16.60
CA ILE A 99 17.04 -7.47 15.67
C ILE A 99 16.57 -6.28 14.82
N ASN A 100 16.26 -5.15 15.44
CA ASN A 100 15.85 -3.92 14.75
C ASN A 100 16.92 -3.44 13.76
N ASP A 101 18.17 -3.30 14.21
CA ASP A 101 19.27 -2.77 13.39
C ASP A 101 19.60 -3.69 12.21
N LYS A 102 19.60 -5.01 12.43
CA LYS A 102 19.97 -6.01 11.43
C LYS A 102 18.87 -6.30 10.42
N TYR A 103 17.63 -6.43 10.88
CA TYR A 103 16.52 -6.94 10.05
C TYR A 103 15.53 -5.86 9.64
N VAL A 104 15.18 -4.92 10.52
CA VAL A 104 14.13 -3.92 10.26
C VAL A 104 14.70 -2.72 9.52
N LYS A 105 15.78 -2.09 10.03
CA LYS A 105 16.36 -0.90 9.39
C LYS A 105 16.89 -1.17 7.98
N SER A 106 17.29 -2.41 7.70
CA SER A 106 17.84 -2.83 6.41
C SER A 106 16.77 -3.27 5.41
N ILE A 107 15.49 -3.39 5.78
CA ILE A 107 14.40 -3.94 4.93
C ILE A 107 14.19 -3.18 3.61
N ARG A 108 14.63 -1.92 3.55
CA ARG A 108 14.53 -1.07 2.35
C ARG A 108 15.79 -1.06 1.49
N LYS A 109 16.85 -1.76 1.89
CA LYS A 109 18.07 -1.86 1.09
C LYS A 109 17.77 -2.68 -0.18
N PRO A 110 18.34 -2.32 -1.34
CA PRO A 110 18.40 -3.22 -2.49
C PRO A 110 19.00 -4.57 -2.06
N ASP A 111 18.48 -5.67 -2.60
CA ASP A 111 18.96 -7.04 -2.33
C ASP A 111 18.92 -7.46 -0.85
N TYR A 112 17.82 -7.13 -0.16
CA TYR A 112 17.61 -7.49 1.24
C TYR A 112 17.75 -9.02 1.48
N PRO A 113 18.81 -9.48 2.19
CA PRO A 113 19.16 -10.89 2.23
C PRO A 113 18.36 -11.71 3.25
N TYR A 114 17.53 -11.06 4.07
CA TYR A 114 16.85 -11.70 5.20
C TYR A 114 15.34 -11.86 5.00
N GLU A 115 14.86 -11.77 3.77
CA GLU A 115 13.42 -11.83 3.44
C GLU A 115 12.74 -13.09 3.99
N ASP A 116 13.45 -14.22 3.98
CA ASP A 116 12.91 -15.52 4.43
C ASP A 116 12.76 -15.62 5.96
N ILE A 117 13.51 -14.85 6.73
CA ILE A 117 13.60 -14.99 8.19
C ILE A 117 13.09 -13.76 8.96
N VAL A 118 12.91 -12.62 8.31
CA VAL A 118 12.54 -11.35 8.98
C VAL A 118 11.25 -11.45 9.77
N LEU A 119 10.24 -12.18 9.26
CA LEU A 119 8.98 -12.37 9.99
C LEU A 119 9.17 -13.23 11.24
N ASP A 120 10.03 -14.25 11.19
CA ASP A 120 10.36 -15.06 12.38
C ASP A 120 11.13 -14.23 13.42
N LYS A 121 11.97 -13.29 12.96
CA LYS A 121 12.65 -12.33 13.83
C LYS A 121 11.69 -11.32 14.46
N LEU A 122 10.60 -10.95 13.79
CA LEU A 122 9.56 -10.12 14.40
C LEU A 122 8.76 -10.86 15.48
N PHE A 123 8.42 -12.13 15.27
CA PHE A 123 7.81 -12.94 16.33
C PHE A 123 8.72 -13.03 17.56
N LEU A 124 10.01 -13.30 17.34
CA LEU A 124 10.99 -13.33 18.42
C LEU A 124 11.13 -11.96 19.11
N LEU A 125 11.12 -10.86 18.35
CA LEU A 125 11.15 -9.52 18.91
C LEU A 125 9.97 -9.27 19.84
N HIS A 126 8.75 -9.63 19.40
CA HIS A 126 7.55 -9.52 20.22
C HIS A 126 7.67 -10.34 21.51
N GLU A 127 8.07 -11.60 21.41
CA GLU A 127 8.26 -12.50 22.55
C GLU A 127 9.24 -11.93 23.59
N ILE A 128 10.37 -11.37 23.14
CA ILE A 128 11.36 -10.77 24.03
C ILE A 128 10.82 -9.49 24.70
N ILE A 129 10.07 -8.66 23.98
CA ILE A 129 9.48 -7.42 24.52
C ILE A 129 8.44 -7.74 25.59
N GLU A 130 7.55 -8.71 25.34
CA GLU A 130 6.56 -9.17 26.31
C GLU A 130 7.24 -9.76 27.56
N PHE A 131 8.31 -10.53 27.37
CA PHE A 131 9.09 -11.07 28.48
C PHE A 131 9.79 -10.00 29.31
N ALA A 132 10.29 -8.93 28.68
CA ALA A 132 11.08 -7.89 29.33
C ALA A 132 10.23 -6.80 30.03
N GLU A 133 8.90 -6.94 30.08
CA GLU A 133 7.94 -6.01 30.70
C GLU A 133 8.12 -4.56 30.21
N GLN A 134 7.81 -4.31 28.93
CA GLN A 134 7.70 -2.98 28.28
C GLN A 134 8.56 -1.84 28.90
N ASP A 135 9.88 -1.98 28.85
CA ASP A 135 10.81 -0.88 29.13
C ASP A 135 10.77 0.13 27.97
N SER A 136 10.54 1.41 28.27
CA SER A 136 10.58 2.54 27.32
C SER A 136 11.87 2.64 26.48
N GLN A 137 12.94 1.94 26.86
CA GLN A 137 14.20 1.87 26.11
C GLN A 137 14.22 0.81 25.01
N LEU A 138 13.17 -0.01 24.88
CA LEU A 138 13.04 -1.03 23.83
C LEU A 138 12.61 -0.41 22.50
N PRO A 139 12.99 -1.00 21.35
CA PRO A 139 12.42 -0.59 20.08
C PRO A 139 10.91 -0.88 20.06
N SER A 140 10.12 0.04 19.51
CA SER A 140 8.67 -0.17 19.34
C SER A 140 8.41 -1.35 18.42
N PHE A 141 7.74 -2.39 18.93
CA PHE A 141 7.30 -3.52 18.12
C PHE A 141 6.37 -3.07 17.00
N ASN A 142 5.38 -2.22 17.32
CA ASN A 142 4.41 -1.68 16.37
C ASN A 142 5.11 -1.02 15.18
N TYR A 143 6.10 -0.16 15.43
CA TYR A 143 6.90 0.47 14.38
C TYR A 143 7.65 -0.57 13.53
N CYS A 144 8.29 -1.55 14.17
CA CYS A 144 9.06 -2.58 13.48
C CYS A 144 8.17 -3.44 12.57
N ALA A 145 7.05 -3.92 13.10
CA ALA A 145 6.08 -4.74 12.39
C ALA A 145 5.47 -4.01 11.19
N LEU A 146 4.96 -2.79 11.40
CA LEU A 146 4.38 -1.98 10.31
C LEU A 146 5.42 -1.67 9.23
N SER A 147 6.67 -1.38 9.61
CA SER A 147 7.76 -1.08 8.66
C SER A 147 8.09 -2.27 7.75
N VAL A 148 8.19 -3.47 8.32
CA VAL A 148 8.49 -4.69 7.56
C VAL A 148 7.31 -5.08 6.67
N ILE A 149 6.10 -5.14 7.22
CA ILE A 149 4.89 -5.53 6.47
C ILE A 149 4.66 -4.59 5.29
N ARG A 150 4.84 -3.27 5.48
CA ARG A 150 4.68 -2.25 4.43
C ARG A 150 5.57 -2.52 3.20
N VAL A 151 6.73 -3.13 3.39
CA VAL A 151 7.64 -3.52 2.30
C VAL A 151 7.21 -4.87 1.72
N LEU A 152 7.09 -5.89 2.56
CA LEU A 152 6.87 -7.27 2.11
C LEU A 152 5.51 -7.47 1.42
N ILE A 153 4.47 -6.72 1.83
CA ILE A 153 3.13 -6.82 1.24
C ILE A 153 3.08 -6.44 -0.26
N LYS A 154 4.11 -5.71 -0.73
CA LYS A 154 4.27 -5.31 -2.15
C LYS A 154 4.94 -6.39 -3.00
N THR A 155 5.50 -7.43 -2.38
CA THR A 155 6.08 -8.57 -3.08
C THR A 155 4.99 -9.55 -3.50
N ASN A 156 5.21 -10.32 -4.57
CA ASN A 156 4.28 -11.36 -5.02
C ASN A 156 4.43 -12.67 -4.23
N LYS A 157 5.23 -12.67 -3.16
CA LYS A 157 5.56 -13.87 -2.39
C LYS A 157 4.46 -14.19 -1.38
N SER A 158 4.18 -15.48 -1.20
CA SER A 158 3.35 -15.95 -0.09
C SER A 158 4.19 -16.08 1.17
N TYR A 159 3.70 -15.54 2.27
CA TYR A 159 4.31 -15.64 3.60
C TYR A 159 3.51 -16.56 4.54
N ASN A 160 2.64 -17.42 3.99
CA ASN A 160 1.86 -18.42 4.75
C ASN A 160 1.12 -17.82 5.97
N GLY A 161 0.47 -16.67 5.79
CA GLY A 161 -0.28 -16.00 6.86
C GLY A 161 0.56 -15.26 7.92
N LYS A 162 1.89 -15.41 7.94
CA LYS A 162 2.75 -14.82 8.99
C LYS A 162 2.58 -13.30 9.14
N MET A 163 2.42 -12.56 8.05
CA MET A 163 2.17 -11.10 8.12
C MET A 163 0.86 -10.77 8.84
N LEU A 164 -0.20 -11.54 8.59
CA LEU A 164 -1.49 -11.34 9.25
C LEU A 164 -1.40 -11.71 10.74
N SER A 165 -0.70 -12.79 11.07
CA SER A 165 -0.42 -13.15 12.47
C SER A 165 0.35 -12.05 13.21
N ILE A 166 1.38 -11.45 12.58
CA ILE A 166 2.17 -10.37 13.19
C ILE A 166 1.35 -9.10 13.37
N ILE A 167 0.59 -8.67 12.37
CA ILE A 167 -0.21 -7.43 12.51
C ILE A 167 -1.32 -7.59 13.56
N ASN A 168 -1.80 -8.82 13.81
CA ASN A 168 -2.76 -9.11 14.85
C ASN A 168 -2.18 -9.06 16.28
N LEU A 169 -0.85 -8.97 16.43
CA LEU A 169 -0.20 -8.72 17.72
C LEU A 169 -0.20 -7.23 18.11
N ILE A 170 -0.62 -6.34 17.20
CA ILE A 170 -0.68 -4.90 17.46
C ILE A 170 -2.08 -4.53 17.95
N ASP A 171 -2.16 -3.91 19.13
CA ASP A 171 -3.35 -3.20 19.59
C ASP A 171 -3.46 -1.84 18.88
N PRO A 172 -4.52 -1.58 18.10
CA PRO A 172 -4.70 -0.30 17.42
C PRO A 172 -4.81 0.90 18.37
N GLU A 173 -5.17 0.72 19.64
CA GLU A 173 -5.27 1.81 20.62
C GLU A 173 -3.89 2.32 21.06
N ASP A 174 -2.84 1.52 20.90
CA ASP A 174 -1.45 1.92 21.17
C ASP A 174 -0.83 2.73 20.02
N LEU A 175 -1.55 2.91 18.91
CA LEU A 175 -1.05 3.58 17.72
C LEU A 175 -1.38 5.06 17.71
N SER A 176 -0.38 5.88 17.37
CA SER A 176 -0.58 7.31 17.16
C SER A 176 -1.55 7.56 16.01
N SER A 177 -2.57 8.38 16.26
CA SER A 177 -3.46 8.96 15.24
C SER A 177 -2.86 10.20 14.57
N ILE A 178 -1.71 10.70 15.03
CA ILE A 178 -1.09 11.94 14.54
C ILE A 178 -0.30 11.62 13.25
N PRO A 179 -0.58 12.31 12.13
CA PRO A 179 0.22 12.20 10.90
C PRO A 179 1.67 12.62 11.13
N THR A 180 2.61 12.00 10.41
CA THR A 180 4.03 12.36 10.50
C THR A 180 4.36 13.46 9.51
N GLN A 181 4.94 14.56 10.01
CA GLN A 181 5.41 15.67 9.17
C GLN A 181 6.92 15.61 8.95
N TYR A 182 7.37 15.92 7.75
CA TYR A 182 8.79 15.99 7.39
C TYR A 182 9.03 16.96 6.24
N THR A 183 10.26 17.46 6.11
CA THR A 183 10.67 18.27 4.96
C THR A 183 11.35 17.36 3.94
N ASP A 184 10.88 17.39 2.69
CA ASP A 184 11.52 16.65 1.61
C ASP A 184 12.84 17.31 1.15
N HIS A 185 13.60 16.62 0.30
CA HIS A 185 14.87 17.13 -0.24
C HIS A 185 14.72 18.44 -1.04
N ALA A 186 13.50 18.81 -1.45
CA ALA A 186 13.20 20.05 -2.15
C ALA A 186 12.77 21.18 -1.19
N GLY A 187 12.88 20.98 0.13
CA GLY A 187 12.52 21.97 1.13
C GLY A 187 11.01 22.12 1.33
N LYS A 188 10.20 21.20 0.80
CA LYS A 188 8.74 21.26 0.92
C LYS A 188 8.27 20.42 2.09
N GLU A 189 7.39 20.99 2.90
CA GLU A 189 6.69 20.25 3.96
C GLU A 189 5.79 19.17 3.35
N ARG A 190 5.92 17.97 3.90
CA ARG A 190 5.17 16.77 3.54
C ARG A 190 4.59 16.16 4.81
N GLU A 191 3.47 15.49 4.61
CA GLU A 191 2.78 14.74 5.65
C GLU A 191 2.58 13.31 5.16
N THR A 192 2.73 12.34 6.07
CA THR A 192 2.37 10.94 5.83
C THR A 192 1.33 10.48 6.82
N ALA A 193 0.54 9.49 6.38
CA ALA A 193 -0.37 8.71 7.20
C ALA A 193 0.19 8.41 8.60
N SER A 194 -0.70 8.48 9.59
CA SER A 194 -0.39 8.07 10.96
C SER A 194 -0.12 6.57 11.05
N ASP A 195 0.38 6.12 12.21
CA ASP A 195 0.59 4.69 12.45
C ASP A 195 -0.75 3.95 12.50
N LYS A 196 -1.79 4.56 13.10
CA LYS A 196 -3.14 3.99 13.13
C LYS A 196 -3.73 3.84 11.71
N GLU A 197 -3.57 4.86 10.86
CA GLU A 197 -4.01 4.78 9.46
C GLU A 197 -3.21 3.71 8.67
N THR A 198 -1.90 3.65 8.87
CA THR A 198 -1.05 2.61 8.26
C THR A 198 -1.50 1.22 8.67
N TYR A 199 -1.79 1.01 9.95
CA TYR A 199 -2.25 -0.28 10.47
C TYR A 199 -3.52 -0.75 9.77
N PHE A 200 -4.57 0.09 9.73
CA PHE A 200 -5.83 -0.29 9.08
C PHE A 200 -5.66 -0.54 7.58
N GLN A 201 -4.81 0.25 6.91
CA GLN A 201 -4.49 0.06 5.50
C GLN A 201 -3.82 -1.30 5.22
N LEU A 202 -2.86 -1.71 6.06
CA LEU A 202 -2.15 -2.98 5.93
C LEU A 202 -3.00 -4.17 6.39
N LYS A 203 -3.66 -4.06 7.55
CA LYS A 203 -4.46 -5.14 8.14
C LYS A 203 -5.62 -5.52 7.23
N SER A 204 -6.36 -4.54 6.71
CA SER A 204 -7.44 -4.81 5.77
C SER A 204 -6.94 -5.47 4.48
N ASP A 205 -5.77 -5.08 3.95
CA ASP A 205 -5.19 -5.73 2.76
C ASP A 205 -4.83 -7.20 3.03
N LEU A 206 -4.24 -7.47 4.19
CA LEU A 206 -3.89 -8.83 4.60
C LEU A 206 -5.14 -9.70 4.81
N LEU A 207 -6.15 -9.20 5.53
CA LEU A 207 -7.42 -9.90 5.73
C LEU A 207 -8.11 -10.24 4.41
N PHE A 208 -8.18 -9.28 3.48
CA PHE A 208 -8.76 -9.51 2.17
C PHE A 208 -8.01 -10.56 1.36
N ARG A 209 -6.67 -10.54 1.36
CA ARG A 209 -5.84 -11.54 0.67
C ARG A 209 -5.97 -12.93 1.29
N ASP A 210 -6.14 -13.00 2.61
CA ASP A 210 -6.39 -14.24 3.36
C ASP A 210 -7.85 -14.71 3.27
N LYS A 211 -8.72 -13.96 2.57
CA LYS A 211 -10.15 -14.24 2.38
C LYS A 211 -10.98 -14.20 3.67
N GLN A 212 -10.49 -13.49 4.69
CA GLN A 212 -11.23 -13.18 5.92
C GLN A 212 -12.09 -11.94 5.67
N TYR A 213 -13.17 -12.10 4.90
CA TYR A 213 -13.91 -10.98 4.32
C TYR A 213 -14.74 -10.21 5.35
N GLU A 214 -15.36 -10.90 6.31
CA GLU A 214 -16.11 -10.28 7.40
C GLU A 214 -15.21 -9.42 8.28
N ASP A 215 -14.07 -9.97 8.70
CA ASP A 215 -13.06 -9.23 9.48
C ASP A 215 -12.46 -8.08 8.68
N CYS A 216 -12.29 -8.26 7.37
CA CYS A 216 -11.85 -7.20 6.47
C CYS A 216 -12.86 -6.04 6.43
N ILE A 217 -14.16 -6.33 6.35
CA ILE A 217 -15.22 -5.31 6.37
C ILE A 217 -15.18 -4.56 7.69
N LEU A 218 -15.17 -5.28 8.81
CA LEU A 218 -15.11 -4.68 10.15
C LEU A 218 -13.88 -3.77 10.29
N CYS A 219 -12.70 -4.27 9.90
CA CYS A 219 -11.46 -3.50 9.93
C CYS A 219 -11.54 -2.21 9.09
N CYS A 220 -12.15 -2.27 7.90
CA CYS A 220 -12.31 -1.08 7.06
C CYS A 220 -13.32 -0.09 7.62
N THR A 221 -14.48 -0.56 8.13
CA THR A 221 -15.51 0.33 8.68
C THR A 221 -15.04 1.00 9.96
N THR A 222 -14.37 0.26 10.85
CA THR A 222 -13.73 0.83 12.05
C THR A 222 -12.74 1.94 11.67
N ALA A 223 -11.91 1.72 10.66
CA ALA A 223 -10.97 2.73 10.19
C ALA A 223 -11.68 4.01 9.71
N ILE A 224 -12.77 3.85 8.94
CA ILE A 224 -13.56 4.98 8.39
C ILE A 224 -14.23 5.78 9.51
N ASP A 225 -14.67 5.11 10.56
CA ASP A 225 -15.35 5.76 11.70
C ASP A 225 -14.35 6.46 12.64
N GLU A 226 -13.14 5.93 12.81
CA GLU A 226 -12.15 6.43 13.77
C GLU A 226 -11.14 7.44 13.19
N ILE A 227 -10.84 7.38 11.90
CA ILE A 227 -9.81 8.23 11.28
C ILE A 227 -10.46 9.47 10.66
N GLU A 228 -10.13 10.64 11.21
CA GLU A 228 -10.68 11.91 10.74
C GLU A 228 -10.11 12.34 9.37
N ASN A 229 -8.80 12.16 9.17
CA ASN A 229 -8.08 12.67 8.00
C ASN A 229 -7.26 11.57 7.34
N PHE A 230 -7.70 11.15 6.15
CA PHE A 230 -7.03 10.12 5.38
C PHE A 230 -6.01 10.68 4.39
N HIS A 231 -4.91 9.95 4.22
CA HIS A 231 -3.86 10.20 3.26
C HIS A 231 -3.97 9.27 2.06
N TYR A 232 -3.42 9.69 0.93
CA TYR A 232 -3.25 8.83 -0.26
C TYR A 232 -4.54 8.18 -0.79
N ASP A 233 -5.70 8.81 -0.52
CA ASP A 233 -7.03 8.26 -0.78
C ASP A 233 -7.28 6.90 -0.07
N ASN A 234 -6.68 6.68 1.11
CA ASN A 234 -6.85 5.44 1.87
C ASN A 234 -8.31 5.16 2.22
N ASN A 235 -9.13 6.16 2.49
CA ASN A 235 -10.58 6.00 2.62
C ASN A 235 -11.20 5.36 1.37
N ILE A 236 -10.82 5.80 0.18
CA ILE A 236 -11.29 5.23 -1.10
C ILE A 236 -10.85 3.77 -1.23
N TRP A 237 -9.63 3.44 -0.82
CA TRP A 237 -9.13 2.06 -0.85
C TRP A 237 -9.83 1.15 0.16
N LEU A 238 -10.12 1.64 1.36
CA LEU A 238 -10.86 0.92 2.40
C LEU A 238 -12.31 0.66 1.98
N GLU A 239 -13.03 1.69 1.54
CA GLU A 239 -14.41 1.55 1.04
C GLU A 239 -14.49 0.62 -0.18
N ARG A 240 -13.52 0.71 -1.10
CA ARG A 240 -13.41 -0.24 -2.22
C ARG A 240 -13.27 -1.67 -1.69
N ARG A 241 -12.43 -1.88 -0.67
CA ARG A 241 -12.18 -3.21 -0.13
C ARG A 241 -13.41 -3.77 0.59
N VAL A 242 -14.22 -2.93 1.24
CA VAL A 242 -15.56 -3.31 1.75
C VAL A 242 -16.44 -3.83 0.61
N ALA A 243 -16.55 -3.09 -0.49
CA ALA A 243 -17.36 -3.52 -1.64
C ALA A 243 -16.87 -4.85 -2.23
N LEU A 244 -15.55 -5.03 -2.36
CA LEU A 244 -14.98 -6.29 -2.84
C LEU A 244 -15.19 -7.46 -1.88
N ALA A 245 -15.11 -7.22 -0.57
CA ALA A 245 -15.35 -8.24 0.44
C ALA A 245 -16.82 -8.69 0.45
N LEU A 246 -17.76 -7.74 0.41
CA LEU A 246 -19.20 -8.01 0.26
C LEU A 246 -19.50 -8.87 -0.96
N ASP A 247 -18.89 -8.55 -2.09
CA ASP A 247 -19.04 -9.34 -3.32
C ASP A 247 -18.54 -10.79 -3.16
N ASN A 248 -17.40 -10.99 -2.50
CA ASN A 248 -16.88 -12.34 -2.24
C ASN A 248 -17.74 -13.14 -1.26
N LEU A 249 -18.49 -12.46 -0.39
CA LEU A 249 -19.49 -13.06 0.49
C LEU A 249 -20.84 -13.34 -0.21
N GLY A 250 -20.97 -12.98 -1.49
CA GLY A 250 -22.21 -13.15 -2.26
C GLY A 250 -23.22 -12.00 -2.10
N HIS A 251 -22.88 -10.95 -1.34
CA HIS A 251 -23.70 -9.75 -1.15
C HIS A 251 -23.48 -8.74 -2.27
N ILE A 252 -23.70 -9.18 -3.53
CA ILE A 252 -23.39 -8.38 -4.71
C ILE A 252 -24.20 -7.07 -4.80
N ASP A 253 -25.43 -7.07 -4.32
CA ASP A 253 -26.27 -5.87 -4.33
C ASP A 253 -25.72 -4.79 -3.37
N ASP A 254 -25.29 -5.19 -2.17
CA ASP A 254 -24.65 -4.29 -1.20
C ASP A 254 -23.29 -3.80 -1.70
N ALA A 255 -22.54 -4.67 -2.37
CA ALA A 255 -21.28 -4.31 -3.04
C ALA A 255 -21.51 -3.24 -4.14
N ILE A 256 -22.56 -3.38 -4.95
CA ILE A 256 -22.96 -2.38 -5.96
C ILE A 256 -23.36 -1.07 -5.30
N ILE A 257 -24.18 -1.10 -4.24
CA ILE A 257 -24.60 0.10 -3.50
C ILE A 257 -23.38 0.85 -2.95
N THR A 258 -22.46 0.11 -2.33
CA THR A 258 -21.22 0.67 -1.74
C THR A 258 -20.37 1.33 -2.82
N LEU A 259 -20.11 0.62 -3.92
CA LEU A 259 -19.26 1.14 -4.98
C LEU A 259 -19.91 2.30 -5.74
N LYS A 260 -21.24 2.33 -5.88
CA LYS A 260 -21.98 3.47 -6.45
C LYS A 260 -21.81 4.74 -5.63
N LYS A 261 -21.91 4.65 -4.30
CA LYS A 261 -21.66 5.81 -3.42
C LYS A 261 -20.22 6.31 -3.58
N LEU A 262 -19.27 5.38 -3.65
CA LEU A 262 -17.86 5.71 -3.78
C LEU A 262 -17.50 6.41 -5.11
N ILE A 263 -18.08 5.98 -6.25
CA ILE A 263 -17.77 6.59 -7.56
C ILE A 263 -18.28 8.02 -7.73
N VAL A 264 -19.29 8.41 -6.94
CA VAL A 264 -19.80 9.79 -6.90
C VAL A 264 -18.75 10.75 -6.30
N ILE A 265 -17.88 10.22 -5.44
CA ILE A 265 -16.80 10.96 -4.77
C ILE A 265 -15.47 10.82 -5.52
N SER A 266 -15.26 9.70 -6.22
CA SER A 266 -14.01 9.33 -6.87
C SER A 266 -14.25 8.59 -8.19
N ASP A 267 -13.94 9.24 -9.31
CA ASP A 267 -14.14 8.71 -10.67
C ASP A 267 -12.95 7.89 -11.19
N LYS A 268 -12.17 7.28 -10.29
CA LYS A 268 -11.00 6.46 -10.66
C LYS A 268 -11.45 5.29 -11.55
N TRP A 269 -10.73 5.06 -12.65
CA TRP A 269 -11.11 4.06 -13.66
C TRP A 269 -11.33 2.66 -13.09
N PHE A 270 -10.55 2.25 -12.08
CA PHE A 270 -10.64 0.90 -11.52
C PHE A 270 -11.94 0.69 -10.73
N LEU A 271 -12.49 1.73 -10.08
CA LEU A 271 -13.77 1.66 -9.37
C LEU A 271 -14.92 1.47 -10.37
N LEU A 272 -14.90 2.23 -11.46
CA LEU A 272 -15.85 2.11 -12.55
C LEU A 272 -15.77 0.73 -13.22
N TYR A 273 -14.56 0.22 -13.45
CA TYR A 273 -14.35 -1.12 -14.01
C TYR A 273 -14.87 -2.22 -13.07
N GLU A 274 -14.63 -2.09 -11.77
CA GLU A 274 -15.15 -3.01 -10.76
C GLU A 274 -16.68 -3.06 -10.73
N LEU A 275 -17.32 -1.90 -10.74
CA LEU A 275 -18.77 -1.82 -10.82
C LEU A 275 -19.30 -2.45 -12.12
N GLY A 276 -18.59 -2.24 -13.23
CA GLY A 276 -18.88 -2.90 -14.50
C GLY A 276 -18.83 -4.43 -14.39
N LYS A 277 -17.82 -4.99 -13.72
CA LYS A 277 -17.72 -6.45 -13.49
C LYS A 277 -18.86 -6.98 -12.61
N PHE A 278 -19.28 -6.21 -11.61
CA PHE A 278 -20.40 -6.60 -10.74
C PHE A 278 -21.69 -6.71 -11.57
N TYR A 279 -21.95 -5.72 -12.43
CA TYR A 279 -23.09 -5.76 -13.34
C TYR A 279 -23.02 -6.91 -14.36
N LEU A 280 -21.84 -7.28 -14.85
CA LEU A 280 -21.71 -8.47 -15.71
C LEU A 280 -22.14 -9.75 -14.99
N ARG A 281 -21.75 -9.93 -13.72
CA ARG A 281 -22.19 -11.10 -12.94
C ARG A 281 -23.68 -11.11 -12.65
N LYS A 282 -24.32 -9.94 -12.63
CA LYS A 282 -25.79 -9.80 -12.58
C LYS A 282 -26.47 -9.98 -13.94
N ASN A 283 -25.73 -10.29 -15.00
CA ASN A 283 -26.23 -10.33 -16.38
C ASN A 283 -26.82 -8.98 -16.87
N GLU A 284 -26.44 -7.87 -16.24
CA GLU A 284 -26.85 -6.51 -16.62
C GLU A 284 -25.84 -5.90 -17.61
N THR A 285 -25.68 -6.55 -18.76
CA THR A 285 -24.63 -6.24 -19.76
C THR A 285 -24.63 -4.77 -20.21
N ASN A 286 -25.80 -4.15 -20.33
CA ASN A 286 -25.90 -2.74 -20.70
C ASN A 286 -25.30 -1.80 -19.63
N GLN A 287 -25.60 -2.04 -18.35
CA GLN A 287 -25.03 -1.24 -17.26
C GLN A 287 -23.53 -1.48 -17.14
N ALA A 288 -23.10 -2.74 -17.25
CA ALA A 288 -21.69 -3.08 -17.27
C ALA A 288 -20.92 -2.30 -18.34
N LEU A 289 -21.43 -2.28 -19.56
CA LEU A 289 -20.80 -1.59 -20.68
C LEU A 289 -20.74 -0.08 -20.45
N ILE A 290 -21.79 0.55 -19.89
CA ILE A 290 -21.77 1.98 -19.55
C ILE A 290 -20.61 2.29 -18.59
N PHE A 291 -20.50 1.56 -17.48
CA PHE A 291 -19.43 1.80 -16.50
C PHE A 291 -18.03 1.49 -17.04
N MET A 292 -17.88 0.43 -17.85
CA MET A 292 -16.61 0.09 -18.47
C MET A 292 -16.17 1.13 -19.52
N LEU A 293 -17.09 1.65 -20.33
CA LEU A 293 -16.78 2.73 -21.29
C LEU A 293 -16.43 4.03 -20.56
N ARG A 294 -17.12 4.36 -19.45
CA ARG A 294 -16.74 5.47 -18.58
C ARG A 294 -15.30 5.30 -18.07
N ALA A 295 -14.95 4.11 -17.58
CA ALA A 295 -13.61 3.79 -17.12
C ALA A 295 -12.56 3.91 -18.24
N ALA A 296 -12.88 3.47 -19.45
CA ALA A 296 -11.98 3.57 -20.60
C ALA A 296 -11.73 5.03 -20.99
N CYS A 297 -12.77 5.86 -20.85
CA CYS A 297 -12.77 7.30 -21.12
C CYS A 297 -12.25 8.15 -19.96
N THR A 298 -11.46 7.62 -19.01
CA THR A 298 -10.67 8.46 -18.09
C THR A 298 -9.32 8.87 -18.72
N LYS A 299 -8.65 9.87 -18.16
CA LYS A 299 -7.31 10.31 -18.61
C LYS A 299 -6.14 9.48 -18.07
N ASP A 300 -6.41 8.41 -17.30
CA ASP A 300 -5.37 7.49 -16.86
C ASP A 300 -4.69 6.80 -18.05
N PRO A 301 -3.37 6.49 -17.97
CA PRO A 301 -2.64 5.81 -19.04
C PRO A 301 -3.31 4.50 -19.48
N GLU A 302 -3.30 4.23 -20.79
CA GLU A 302 -3.98 3.09 -21.40
C GLU A 302 -3.40 1.76 -20.92
N LYS A 303 -2.08 1.74 -20.66
CA LYS A 303 -1.36 0.60 -20.08
C LYS A 303 -1.92 0.14 -18.73
N MET A 304 -2.56 1.01 -17.96
CA MET A 304 -3.23 0.63 -16.72
C MET A 304 -4.59 -0.06 -16.98
N LYS A 305 -5.20 0.21 -18.13
CA LYS A 305 -6.58 -0.18 -18.49
C LYS A 305 -6.65 -1.37 -19.45
N VAL A 306 -5.54 -2.04 -19.76
CA VAL A 306 -5.47 -3.14 -20.74
C VAL A 306 -6.51 -4.23 -20.50
N LYS A 307 -6.67 -4.68 -19.24
CA LYS A 307 -7.66 -5.72 -18.90
C LYS A 307 -9.10 -5.23 -19.05
N LEU A 308 -9.35 -3.96 -18.73
CA LEU A 308 -10.65 -3.31 -18.96
C LEU A 308 -10.97 -3.25 -20.46
N ILE A 309 -10.01 -2.86 -21.29
CA ILE A 309 -10.18 -2.79 -22.75
C ILE A 309 -10.50 -4.18 -23.31
N GLU A 310 -9.78 -5.21 -22.87
CA GLU A 310 -10.08 -6.60 -23.22
C GLU A 310 -11.50 -7.01 -22.79
N SER A 311 -11.94 -6.65 -21.59
CA SER A 311 -13.31 -6.92 -21.11
C SER A 311 -14.39 -6.18 -21.91
N ILE A 312 -14.11 -4.97 -22.42
CA ILE A 312 -15.02 -4.28 -23.33
C ILE A 312 -15.17 -5.06 -24.64
N GLY A 313 -14.06 -5.62 -25.15
CA GLY A 313 -14.10 -6.54 -26.29
C GLY A 313 -14.98 -7.77 -26.01
N ASP A 314 -14.83 -8.39 -24.84
CA ASP A 314 -15.63 -9.54 -24.42
C ASP A 314 -17.13 -9.21 -24.39
N ILE A 315 -17.48 -8.02 -23.90
CA ILE A 315 -18.87 -7.54 -23.93
C ILE A 315 -19.35 -7.39 -25.37
N PHE A 316 -18.59 -6.72 -26.24
CA PHE A 316 -18.98 -6.53 -27.64
C PHE A 316 -19.16 -7.85 -28.39
N THR A 317 -18.32 -8.86 -28.13
CA THR A 317 -18.52 -10.20 -28.65
C THR A 317 -19.84 -10.81 -28.18
N SER A 318 -20.15 -10.69 -26.88
CA SER A 318 -21.40 -11.26 -26.33
C SER A 318 -22.67 -10.62 -26.90
N ILE A 319 -22.61 -9.33 -27.28
CA ILE A 319 -23.72 -8.62 -27.93
C ILE A 319 -23.62 -8.60 -29.47
N GLN A 320 -22.78 -9.46 -30.06
CA GLN A 320 -22.62 -9.64 -31.51
C GLN A 320 -22.18 -8.39 -32.29
N VAL A 321 -21.45 -7.49 -31.64
CA VAL A 321 -20.85 -6.30 -32.27
C VAL A 321 -19.37 -6.56 -32.56
N ILE A 322 -19.13 -7.45 -33.54
CA ILE A 322 -17.84 -8.10 -33.73
C ILE A 322 -16.71 -7.14 -34.11
N ASP A 323 -16.98 -6.14 -34.96
CA ASP A 323 -15.95 -5.18 -35.39
C ASP A 323 -15.36 -4.42 -34.20
N LEU A 324 -16.22 -3.89 -33.32
CA LEU A 324 -15.79 -3.21 -32.11
C LEU A 324 -15.10 -4.15 -31.13
N ALA A 325 -15.51 -5.42 -31.07
CA ALA A 325 -14.78 -6.41 -30.27
C ALA A 325 -13.33 -6.56 -30.77
N GLN A 326 -13.14 -6.73 -32.09
CA GLN A 326 -11.82 -6.87 -32.71
C GLN A 326 -10.94 -5.65 -32.50
N GLU A 327 -11.48 -4.42 -32.58
CA GLU A 327 -10.74 -3.21 -32.26
C GLU A 327 -10.21 -3.22 -30.81
N ASN A 328 -11.05 -3.61 -29.85
CA ASN A 328 -10.66 -3.64 -28.45
C ASN A 328 -9.59 -4.71 -28.17
N TYR A 329 -9.74 -5.92 -28.74
CA TYR A 329 -8.73 -6.96 -28.59
C TYR A 329 -7.39 -6.58 -29.22
N ASN A 330 -7.40 -6.05 -30.45
CA ASN A 330 -6.20 -5.58 -31.12
C ASN A 330 -5.51 -4.45 -30.33
N PHE A 331 -6.27 -3.50 -29.80
CA PHE A 331 -5.71 -2.42 -28.99
C PHE A 331 -5.12 -2.95 -27.66
N ALA A 332 -5.81 -3.86 -26.97
CA ALA A 332 -5.30 -4.48 -25.76
C ALA A 332 -4.02 -5.30 -26.00
N ARG A 333 -3.91 -5.97 -27.16
CA ARG A 333 -2.70 -6.66 -27.59
C ARG A 333 -1.57 -5.67 -27.88
N GLN A 334 -1.84 -4.64 -28.67
CA GLN A 334 -0.87 -3.60 -29.04
C GLN A 334 -0.23 -2.96 -27.80
N ILE A 335 -1.04 -2.59 -26.79
CA ILE A 335 -0.50 -2.01 -25.54
C ILE A 335 0.43 -2.99 -24.82
N ARG A 336 0.11 -4.29 -24.78
CA ARG A 336 0.98 -5.30 -24.15
C ARG A 336 2.33 -5.38 -24.87
N GLU A 337 2.32 -5.39 -26.20
CA GLU A 337 3.56 -5.43 -27.01
C GLU A 337 4.40 -4.17 -26.84
N GLU A 338 3.78 -2.98 -26.87
CA GLU A 338 4.46 -1.70 -26.66
C GLU A 338 5.10 -1.55 -25.26
N ASN A 339 4.71 -2.39 -24.29
CA ASN A 339 5.25 -2.39 -22.93
C ASN A 339 6.08 -3.66 -22.61
N ASP A 340 6.47 -4.45 -23.63
CA ASP A 340 7.22 -5.70 -23.49
C ASP A 340 6.55 -6.73 -22.55
N TRP A 341 5.22 -6.74 -22.52
CA TRP A 341 4.43 -7.68 -21.72
C TRP A 341 3.99 -8.89 -22.54
N THR A 342 3.96 -10.06 -21.89
CA THR A 342 3.45 -11.28 -22.52
C THR A 342 1.99 -11.12 -22.94
N VAL A 343 1.71 -11.41 -24.22
CA VAL A 343 0.35 -11.52 -24.73
C VAL A 343 -0.16 -12.94 -24.47
N SER A 344 -1.28 -13.06 -23.75
CA SER A 344 -1.85 -14.36 -23.42
C SER A 344 -2.41 -15.05 -24.66
N GLN A 345 -2.33 -16.39 -24.70
CA GLN A 345 -2.94 -17.17 -25.79
C GLN A 345 -4.46 -16.95 -25.85
N THR A 346 -5.11 -16.75 -24.70
CA THR A 346 -6.54 -16.43 -24.62
C THR A 346 -6.88 -15.16 -25.38
N LEU A 347 -6.08 -14.09 -25.26
CA LEU A 347 -6.30 -12.87 -26.03
C LEU A 347 -6.03 -13.09 -27.52
N ASN A 348 -4.92 -13.76 -27.87
CA ASN A 348 -4.60 -14.05 -29.27
C ASN A 348 -5.70 -14.85 -29.96
N ASN A 349 -6.31 -15.82 -29.27
CA ASN A 349 -7.40 -16.63 -29.82
C ASN A 349 -8.69 -15.82 -30.06
N LYS A 350 -8.86 -14.65 -29.43
CA LYS A 350 -10.01 -13.76 -29.66
C LYS A 350 -9.82 -12.87 -30.90
N ILE A 351 -8.59 -12.77 -31.43
CA ILE A 351 -8.25 -11.87 -32.54
C ILE A 351 -8.30 -12.65 -33.86
N SER A 352 -9.21 -12.26 -34.75
CA SER A 352 -9.36 -12.86 -36.08
C SER A 352 -8.32 -12.35 -37.07
N ALA A 353 -7.96 -11.07 -36.96
CA ALA A 353 -6.95 -10.43 -37.79
C ALA A 353 -6.23 -9.34 -36.98
N MET A 354 -4.91 -9.33 -37.07
CA MET A 354 -4.09 -8.33 -36.40
C MET A 354 -4.15 -7.01 -37.16
N THR A 355 -4.63 -5.97 -36.51
CA THR A 355 -4.74 -4.62 -37.10
C THR A 355 -4.25 -3.56 -36.11
N PRO A 356 -3.48 -2.56 -36.58
CA PRO A 356 -3.05 -1.47 -35.71
C PRO A 356 -4.25 -0.57 -35.36
N ILE A 357 -4.40 -0.24 -34.07
CA ILE A 357 -5.51 0.59 -33.59
C ILE A 357 -4.96 1.90 -33.05
N ARG A 358 -5.37 3.02 -33.66
CA ARG A 358 -5.06 4.33 -33.09
C ARG A 358 -6.00 4.61 -31.93
N PHE A 359 -5.41 4.98 -30.80
CA PHE A 359 -6.17 5.28 -29.59
C PHE A 359 -7.24 6.38 -29.78
N VAL A 360 -6.96 7.39 -30.61
CA VAL A 360 -7.92 8.47 -30.90
C VAL A 360 -9.19 7.94 -31.57
N ASP A 361 -9.09 6.89 -32.37
CA ASP A 361 -10.24 6.35 -33.11
C ASP A 361 -11.10 5.45 -32.23
N ILE A 362 -10.48 4.48 -31.53
CA ILE A 362 -11.21 3.60 -30.62
C ILE A 362 -11.87 4.39 -29.47
N ARG A 363 -11.22 5.45 -28.98
CA ARG A 363 -11.83 6.33 -27.97
C ARG A 363 -13.08 7.04 -28.49
N LYS A 364 -13.09 7.47 -29.76
CA LYS A 364 -14.30 8.06 -30.35
C LYS A 364 -15.43 7.05 -30.38
N HIS A 365 -15.16 5.81 -30.79
CA HIS A 365 -16.16 4.75 -30.76
C HIS A 365 -16.71 4.53 -29.34
N TRP A 366 -15.85 4.46 -28.33
CA TRP A 366 -16.29 4.34 -26.94
C TRP A 366 -17.19 5.50 -26.49
N ILE A 367 -16.80 6.75 -26.80
CA ILE A 367 -17.59 7.94 -26.44
C ILE A 367 -18.94 7.93 -27.16
N THR A 368 -18.97 7.65 -28.46
CA THR A 368 -20.22 7.58 -29.24
C THR A 368 -21.17 6.53 -28.68
N ILE A 369 -20.67 5.35 -28.33
CA ILE A 369 -21.50 4.27 -27.74
C ILE A 369 -22.01 4.69 -26.36
N LEU A 370 -21.15 5.31 -25.54
CA LEU A 370 -21.54 5.81 -24.23
C LEU A 370 -22.65 6.87 -24.34
N HIS A 371 -22.49 7.84 -25.25
CA HIS A 371 -23.49 8.87 -25.55
C HIS A 371 -24.82 8.25 -25.96
N ASN A 372 -24.81 7.27 -26.87
CA ASN A 372 -26.02 6.58 -27.32
C ASN A 372 -26.72 5.80 -26.20
N LYS A 373 -25.97 5.24 -25.25
CA LYS A 373 -26.54 4.43 -24.15
C LYS A 373 -27.04 5.26 -22.98
N VAL A 374 -26.37 6.36 -22.65
CA VAL A 374 -26.71 7.21 -21.49
C VAL A 374 -27.67 8.32 -21.88
N GLY A 375 -27.63 8.78 -23.13
CA GLY A 375 -28.33 9.96 -23.61
C GLY A 375 -27.38 11.15 -23.69
N VAL A 376 -27.15 11.62 -24.92
CA VAL A 376 -26.33 12.80 -25.20
C VAL A 376 -27.05 14.08 -24.81
N LYS A 377 -26.31 15.02 -24.24
CA LYS A 377 -26.71 16.42 -24.06
C LYS A 377 -25.87 17.31 -24.97
N HIS A 378 -26.53 18.32 -25.50
CA HIS A 378 -25.92 19.36 -26.31
C HIS A 378 -25.85 20.65 -25.50
N GLY A 379 -24.71 21.34 -25.55
CA GLY A 379 -24.55 22.58 -24.81
C GLY A 379 -23.41 23.43 -25.34
N ARG A 380 -23.18 24.55 -24.66
CA ARG A 380 -22.15 25.53 -25.00
C ARG A 380 -21.27 25.80 -23.79
N ILE A 381 -19.94 25.82 -23.97
CA ILE A 381 -19.01 26.12 -22.88
C ILE A 381 -19.28 27.55 -22.38
N LEU A 382 -19.79 27.66 -21.15
CA LEU A 382 -20.17 28.93 -20.53
C LEU A 382 -18.96 29.61 -19.89
N LYS A 383 -18.12 28.84 -19.19
CA LYS A 383 -16.99 29.34 -18.43
C LYS A 383 -15.90 28.30 -18.31
N ILE A 384 -14.65 28.74 -18.31
CA ILE A 384 -13.48 27.92 -17.97
C ILE A 384 -12.75 28.60 -16.82
N PHE A 385 -12.39 27.83 -15.80
CA PHE A 385 -11.66 28.33 -14.64
C PHE A 385 -10.17 28.49 -14.92
N PRO A 386 -9.47 29.39 -14.19
CA PRO A 386 -8.03 29.56 -14.30
C PRO A 386 -7.27 28.23 -14.12
N GLY A 387 -6.23 28.04 -14.93
CA GLY A 387 -5.39 26.84 -14.92
C GLY A 387 -6.05 25.59 -15.52
N HIS A 388 -7.14 25.74 -16.29
CA HIS A 388 -7.85 24.64 -16.96
C HIS A 388 -8.19 23.48 -16.01
N ARG A 389 -8.62 23.80 -14.80
CA ARG A 389 -9.05 22.78 -13.82
C ARG A 389 -10.46 22.26 -14.11
N GLY A 390 -11.32 23.11 -14.66
CA GLY A 390 -12.70 22.78 -14.98
C GLY A 390 -13.47 24.00 -15.47
N GLY A 391 -14.79 23.89 -15.54
CA GLY A 391 -15.66 24.94 -16.05
C GLY A 391 -17.14 24.60 -15.94
N PHE A 392 -17.96 25.36 -16.66
CA PHE A 392 -19.38 25.10 -16.80
C PHE A 392 -19.78 25.02 -18.27
N ILE A 393 -20.69 24.10 -18.59
CA ILE A 393 -21.38 24.00 -19.87
C ILE A 393 -22.84 24.41 -19.64
N GLN A 394 -23.33 25.34 -20.46
CA GLN A 394 -24.74 25.73 -20.47
C GLN A 394 -25.51 24.79 -21.40
N ALA A 395 -26.52 24.10 -20.86
CA ALA A 395 -27.56 23.39 -21.59
C ALA A 395 -28.94 23.82 -21.07
N ASP A 396 -29.79 22.89 -20.63
CA ASP A 396 -31.03 23.16 -19.89
C ASP A 396 -30.76 23.89 -18.56
N LYS A 397 -29.62 23.59 -17.93
CA LYS A 397 -29.04 24.31 -16.79
C LYS A 397 -27.50 24.29 -16.92
N PRO A 398 -26.78 25.06 -16.10
CA PRO A 398 -25.32 24.96 -16.03
C PRO A 398 -24.89 23.63 -15.42
N TYR A 399 -24.01 22.89 -16.10
CA TYR A 399 -23.37 21.67 -15.59
C TYR A 399 -21.88 21.90 -15.38
N TYR A 400 -21.37 21.52 -14.22
CA TYR A 400 -19.94 21.56 -13.95
C TYR A 400 -19.22 20.48 -14.77
N PHE A 401 -17.98 20.75 -15.17
CA PHE A 401 -17.10 19.72 -15.70
C PHE A 401 -15.66 19.95 -15.24
N GLN A 402 -14.92 18.86 -15.03
CA GLN A 402 -13.47 18.89 -14.96
C GLN A 402 -12.86 18.87 -16.36
N TYR A 403 -11.79 19.62 -16.58
CA TYR A 403 -11.14 19.67 -17.90
C TYR A 403 -10.54 18.32 -18.33
N LYS A 404 -10.33 17.41 -17.36
CA LYS A 404 -9.94 16.02 -17.65
C LYS A 404 -11.00 15.27 -18.46
N ASN A 405 -12.26 15.71 -18.42
CA ASN A 405 -13.38 15.07 -19.11
C ASN A 405 -13.62 15.61 -20.53
N PHE A 406 -12.78 16.55 -21.01
CA PHE A 406 -12.82 17.06 -22.37
C PHE A 406 -11.88 16.27 -23.30
N PHE A 407 -12.45 15.72 -24.38
CA PHE A 407 -11.82 14.84 -25.39
C PHE A 407 -11.79 15.47 -26.79
N GLY A 408 -11.64 16.79 -26.86
CA GLY A 408 -11.35 17.51 -28.09
C GLY A 408 -9.90 17.99 -28.17
N LYS A 409 -9.54 18.61 -29.29
CA LYS A 409 -8.31 19.41 -29.35
C LYS A 409 -8.48 20.66 -28.47
N SER A 410 -7.39 21.13 -27.86
CA SER A 410 -7.40 22.25 -26.90
C SER A 410 -7.85 23.59 -27.49
N ASP A 411 -7.71 23.76 -28.80
CA ASP A 411 -8.19 24.93 -29.54
C ASP A 411 -9.73 24.96 -29.69
N LEU A 412 -10.40 23.83 -29.45
CA LEU A 412 -11.86 23.64 -29.48
C LEU A 412 -12.49 23.59 -28.08
N SER A 413 -11.76 24.03 -27.05
CA SER A 413 -12.25 24.15 -25.68
C SER A 413 -12.28 25.61 -25.23
N LYS A 414 -12.91 26.49 -26.00
CA LYS A 414 -13.05 27.92 -25.68
C LYS A 414 -14.45 28.23 -25.18
N VAL A 415 -14.56 29.32 -24.40
CA VAL A 415 -15.86 29.86 -24.03
C VAL A 415 -16.63 30.17 -25.31
N GLY A 416 -17.83 29.60 -25.41
CA GLY A 416 -18.70 29.73 -26.55
C GLY A 416 -18.65 28.58 -27.56
N ASP A 417 -17.76 27.59 -27.41
CA ASP A 417 -17.75 26.41 -28.26
C ASP A 417 -18.92 25.47 -27.91
N ASN A 418 -19.49 24.84 -28.94
CA ASN A 418 -20.55 23.84 -28.78
C ASN A 418 -19.95 22.47 -28.51
N VAL A 419 -20.58 21.72 -27.60
CA VAL A 419 -20.10 20.41 -27.15
C VAL A 419 -21.23 19.43 -26.93
N ASP A 420 -20.91 18.15 -27.14
CA ASP A 420 -21.73 17.00 -26.75
C ASP A 420 -21.13 16.34 -25.51
N PHE A 421 -21.97 15.89 -24.60
CA PHE A 421 -21.54 15.29 -23.34
C PHE A 421 -22.64 14.39 -22.75
N VAL A 422 -22.29 13.65 -21.70
CA VAL A 422 -23.27 12.93 -20.86
C VAL A 422 -23.20 13.43 -19.42
N ILE A 423 -24.27 13.24 -18.66
CA ILE A 423 -24.36 13.63 -17.26
C ILE A 423 -24.21 12.40 -16.36
N VAL A 424 -23.45 12.57 -15.28
CA VAL A 424 -23.34 11.60 -14.19
C VAL A 424 -23.53 12.29 -12.85
N GLU A 425 -23.96 11.53 -11.85
CA GLU A 425 -23.94 11.95 -10.45
C GLU A 425 -22.49 12.21 -10.00
N SER A 426 -22.30 13.25 -9.19
CA SER A 426 -21.01 13.71 -8.67
C SER A 426 -21.19 14.36 -7.29
N PHE A 427 -20.11 14.77 -6.63
CA PHE A 427 -20.14 15.37 -5.30
C PHE A 427 -19.30 16.65 -5.22
N ASP A 428 -19.92 17.74 -4.75
CA ASP A 428 -19.18 18.98 -4.46
C ASP A 428 -18.56 18.87 -3.06
N LYS A 429 -17.29 18.48 -2.99
CA LYS A 429 -16.53 18.37 -1.72
C LYS A 429 -16.49 19.67 -0.92
N LYS A 430 -16.60 20.84 -1.56
CA LYS A 430 -16.57 22.13 -0.84
C LYS A 430 -17.91 22.45 -0.19
N LYS A 431 -19.01 22.08 -0.87
CA LYS A 431 -20.37 22.33 -0.39
C LYS A 431 -21.00 21.14 0.34
N GLN A 432 -20.32 19.99 0.35
CA GLN A 432 -20.79 18.75 0.97
C GLN A 432 -22.19 18.34 0.48
N GLN A 433 -22.40 18.38 -0.84
CA GLN A 433 -23.69 18.04 -1.44
C GLN A 433 -23.54 17.31 -2.77
N ASN A 434 -24.53 16.47 -3.08
CA ASN A 434 -24.64 15.81 -4.37
C ASN A 434 -24.85 16.83 -5.49
N THR A 435 -24.26 16.55 -6.65
CA THR A 435 -24.33 17.38 -7.85
C THR A 435 -24.28 16.51 -9.09
N GLU A 436 -24.18 17.15 -10.24
CA GLU A 436 -24.07 16.51 -11.55
C GLU A 436 -22.84 17.04 -12.26
N GLU A 437 -22.12 16.13 -12.93
CA GLU A 437 -20.94 16.46 -13.72
C GLU A 437 -21.15 16.06 -15.19
N ALA A 438 -20.75 16.96 -16.09
CA ALA A 438 -20.64 16.65 -17.50
C ALA A 438 -19.32 15.92 -17.78
N ILE A 439 -19.42 14.73 -18.38
CA ILE A 439 -18.28 13.89 -18.74
C ILE A 439 -18.31 13.48 -20.22
N ALA A 440 -17.22 12.85 -20.68
CA ALA A 440 -17.07 12.39 -22.07
C ALA A 440 -17.39 13.49 -23.09
N ILE A 441 -16.84 14.69 -22.85
CA ILE A 441 -17.18 15.90 -23.58
C ILE A 441 -16.41 15.95 -24.90
N ILE A 442 -17.10 16.12 -26.02
CA ILE A 442 -16.51 16.26 -27.35
C ILE A 442 -16.97 17.56 -28.02
N PRO A 443 -16.10 18.27 -28.75
CA PRO A 443 -16.48 19.47 -29.48
C PRO A 443 -17.32 19.14 -30.71
N ILE A 444 -18.38 19.92 -30.94
CA ILE A 444 -19.14 19.91 -32.19
C ILE A 444 -18.41 20.85 -33.14
N ARG A 445 -17.73 20.31 -34.15
CA ARG A 445 -17.18 21.13 -35.23
C ARG A 445 -18.32 21.67 -36.08
N LYS A 446 -18.39 22.98 -36.22
CA LYS A 446 -19.20 23.63 -37.27
C LYS A 446 -18.60 23.36 -38.64
#